data_AF-A0A922DJV7-F1
#
_entry.id   AF-A0A922DJV7-F1
#
_cell.length_a   1.000
_cell.length_b   1.000
_cell.length_c   1.000
_cell.angle_alpha   90.00
_cell.angle_beta   90.00
_cell.angle_gamma   90.00
#
_symmetry.space_group_name_H-M   'P 1'
#
loop_
_entity.id
_entity.type
_entity.pdbx_description
1 polymer ?
#
loop_
_entity_poly.entity_id
_entity_poly.type
_entity_poly.pdbx_seq_one_letter_code
_entity_poly.pdbx_strand_id
1 'polypeptide(L)'
;MLRIKRVPTIVSNYQKEEGEEVARLGGGCGRNCLNKCCIQGAKLPLYAFKRENKIVGDRCLAGDESREPPVDFLESLLLGEWEDRMQRGFFRYDVTACETKVIPGDYGFIAQLNEGRHLKKRPTEFRVDKVLQTFDGNKFNFTKVGQEEVLFQFEASEDGEVRFFPSAPVDVENSPSVVAINVSPIEYGHVLLIPRVLECLPQRIDRDSFCLALYMAVEAGNPYFRLGYNSLGAFATINHLHFQAYYLAVPFPIEKAPTKKIATLDGGVMISKLLNYPVRGLVFEGGNTVEELSNTISDACICLQDNNIPYNVLIADCGRRIFLFPQAPC
;
A
#
# COMPACT_ATOMS: atom_id res chain seq x y z
N MET A 1 5.50 -38.23 -13.70
CA MET A 1 4.80 -38.33 -12.40
C MET A 1 5.64 -37.57 -11.37
N LEU A 2 5.40 -36.27 -11.18
CA LEU A 2 6.19 -35.42 -10.29
C LEU A 2 5.64 -35.56 -8.86
N ARG A 3 6.43 -36.15 -7.96
CA ARG A 3 6.13 -36.27 -6.53
C ARG A 3 6.45 -34.94 -5.85
N ILE A 4 5.42 -34.19 -5.48
CA ILE A 4 5.54 -33.02 -4.60
C ILE A 4 5.89 -33.53 -3.19
N LYS A 5 7.13 -33.29 -2.76
CA LYS A 5 7.52 -33.45 -1.36
C LYS A 5 6.86 -32.34 -0.54
N ARG A 6 6.00 -32.70 0.41
CA ARG A 6 5.50 -31.75 1.43
C ARG A 6 6.69 -31.34 2.30
N VAL A 7 7.15 -30.11 2.11
CA VAL A 7 8.10 -29.44 3.02
C VAL A 7 7.27 -28.89 4.20
N PRO A 8 7.69 -29.08 5.46
CA PRO A 8 6.98 -28.57 6.62
C PRO A 8 6.78 -27.05 6.53
N THR A 9 5.52 -26.62 6.60
CA THR A 9 5.10 -25.22 6.48
C THR A 9 5.49 -24.45 7.75
N ILE A 10 6.41 -23.50 7.63
CA ILE A 10 6.58 -22.45 8.64
C ILE A 10 5.48 -21.42 8.36
N VAL A 11 4.31 -21.59 8.98
CA VAL A 11 3.28 -20.53 8.98
C VAL A 11 3.90 -19.32 9.67
N SER A 12 3.79 -18.10 9.12
CA SER A 12 4.16 -16.89 9.87
C SER A 12 3.39 -16.87 11.19
N ASN A 13 4.09 -17.21 12.27
CA ASN A 13 3.58 -17.19 13.64
C ASN A 13 3.89 -15.83 14.30
N TYR A 14 4.53 -14.89 13.59
CA TYR A 14 4.94 -13.61 14.16
C TYR A 14 3.77 -12.68 14.50
N GLN A 15 2.62 -12.89 13.85
CA GLN A 15 1.43 -12.05 14.02
C GLN A 15 0.26 -12.72 14.77
N LYS A 16 0.44 -13.93 15.35
CA LYS A 16 -0.56 -14.53 16.25
C LYS A 16 -0.51 -13.86 17.64
N GLU A 17 -1.68 -13.71 18.26
CA GLU A 17 -1.83 -13.24 19.64
C GLU A 17 -1.10 -14.13 20.64
N GLU A 18 -0.74 -13.50 21.76
CA GLU A 18 0.22 -13.91 22.79
C GLU A 18 -0.06 -15.27 23.43
N GLY A 19 1.04 -15.98 23.71
CA GLY A 19 1.02 -17.21 24.49
C GLY A 19 2.23 -18.09 24.22
N GLU A 20 3.44 -17.55 24.44
CA GLU A 20 4.68 -18.25 24.80
C GLU A 20 5.87 -17.32 24.54
N GLU A 21 6.29 -16.59 25.58
CA GLU A 21 7.64 -16.04 25.65
C GLU A 21 8.63 -17.18 25.77
N VAL A 22 9.09 -17.71 24.63
CA VAL A 22 10.29 -18.55 24.64
C VAL A 22 11.49 -17.61 24.64
N ALA A 23 11.89 -17.16 25.82
CA ALA A 23 13.16 -16.47 26.02
C ALA A 23 14.30 -17.41 25.58
N ARG A 24 14.97 -17.08 24.46
CA ARG A 24 16.21 -17.75 24.03
C ARG A 24 17.36 -16.75 24.11
N LEU A 25 18.51 -17.28 24.50
CA LEU A 25 19.78 -16.58 24.71
C LEU A 25 20.34 -16.01 23.39
N GLY A 26 19.88 -14.81 23.03
CA GLY A 26 20.39 -13.99 21.93
C GLY A 26 19.63 -12.68 21.94
N GLY A 27 20.33 -11.53 21.99
CA GLY A 27 19.69 -10.22 22.11
C GLY A 27 18.64 -10.00 21.02
N GLY A 28 17.36 -9.97 21.41
CA GLY A 28 16.22 -9.83 20.51
C GLY A 28 14.97 -10.54 21.04
N CYS A 29 13.81 -10.28 20.41
CA CYS A 29 12.53 -10.89 20.80
C CYS A 29 12.31 -12.31 20.25
N GLY A 30 13.33 -12.89 19.59
CA GLY A 30 13.23 -14.19 18.91
C GLY A 30 12.37 -14.20 17.64
N ARG A 31 11.81 -13.05 17.24
CA ARG A 31 10.92 -12.91 16.07
C ARG A 31 11.53 -12.19 14.86
N ASN A 32 12.81 -11.85 14.95
CA ASN A 32 13.51 -11.04 13.95
C ASN A 32 12.70 -9.80 13.51
N CYS A 33 12.10 -9.07 14.47
CA CYS A 33 11.15 -8.02 14.14
C CYS A 33 11.81 -6.72 13.64
N LEU A 34 10.99 -5.75 13.23
CA LEU A 34 11.46 -4.40 12.86
C LEU A 34 11.75 -3.48 14.06
N ASN A 35 11.42 -3.89 15.29
CA ASN A 35 11.67 -3.08 16.47
C ASN A 35 13.17 -3.01 16.84
N LYS A 36 13.55 -2.05 17.68
CA LYS A 36 14.94 -1.79 18.14
C LYS A 36 15.65 -3.02 18.68
N CYS A 37 14.91 -3.99 19.21
CA CYS A 37 15.48 -5.24 19.72
C CYS A 37 16.07 -6.15 18.63
N CYS A 38 15.70 -5.99 17.36
CA CYS A 38 16.15 -6.84 16.26
C CYS A 38 16.63 -6.09 15.01
N ILE A 39 16.24 -4.82 14.82
CA ILE A 39 16.56 -4.06 13.60
C ILE A 39 17.97 -3.44 13.59
N GLN A 40 18.61 -3.29 14.76
CA GLN A 40 19.93 -2.66 14.85
C GLN A 40 20.98 -3.48 14.08
N GLY A 41 21.60 -2.88 13.08
CA GLY A 41 22.59 -3.55 12.22
C GLY A 41 21.99 -4.51 11.19
N ALA A 42 20.66 -4.58 11.09
CA ALA A 42 19.99 -5.32 10.04
C ALA A 42 20.30 -4.72 8.66
N LYS A 43 20.25 -5.59 7.65
CA LYS A 43 20.33 -5.18 6.24
C LYS A 43 19.10 -5.68 5.52
N LEU A 44 18.41 -4.77 4.85
CA LEU A 44 17.23 -5.07 4.04
C LEU A 44 17.52 -4.63 2.60
N PRO A 45 16.92 -5.29 1.59
CA PRO A 45 16.99 -4.78 0.23
C PRO A 45 16.46 -3.34 0.18
N LEU A 46 17.01 -2.50 -0.68
CA LEU A 46 16.60 -1.10 -0.85
C LEU A 46 16.28 -0.85 -2.32
N TYR A 47 15.09 -0.34 -2.57
CA TYR A 47 14.68 0.22 -3.84
C TYR A 47 14.71 1.75 -3.73
N ALA A 48 15.64 2.38 -4.45
CA ALA A 48 15.74 3.82 -4.57
C ALA A 48 15.01 4.27 -5.83
N PHE A 49 13.88 4.95 -5.68
CA PHE A 49 13.04 5.43 -6.78
C PHE A 49 13.45 6.83 -7.24
N LYS A 50 13.09 7.19 -8.47
CA LYS A 50 13.36 8.52 -8.99
C LYS A 50 12.22 9.48 -8.64
N ARG A 51 12.55 10.68 -8.14
CA ARG A 51 11.56 11.76 -8.03
C ARG A 51 11.26 12.33 -9.42
N GLU A 52 10.23 11.81 -10.07
CA GLU A 52 9.75 12.34 -11.34
C GLU A 52 8.88 13.58 -11.07
N ASN A 53 9.37 14.76 -11.41
CA ASN A 53 8.67 16.02 -11.13
C ASN A 53 7.51 16.30 -12.09
N LYS A 54 7.36 15.55 -13.18
CA LYS A 54 6.28 15.76 -14.15
C LYS A 54 5.28 14.63 -14.07
N ILE A 55 4.00 15.00 -13.95
CA ILE A 55 2.91 14.07 -14.21
C ILE A 55 3.04 13.69 -15.68
N VAL A 56 3.22 12.39 -15.96
CA VAL A 56 3.42 11.90 -17.33
C VAL A 56 2.17 12.22 -18.15
N GLY A 57 2.22 13.35 -18.86
CA GLY A 57 1.25 13.73 -19.87
C GLY A 57 1.42 12.81 -21.08
N ASP A 58 0.36 12.07 -21.41
CA ASP A 58 0.09 11.44 -22.72
C ASP A 58 1.24 10.72 -23.46
N ARG A 59 2.17 10.06 -22.75
CA ARG A 59 3.08 9.09 -23.38
C ARG A 59 2.45 7.70 -23.62
N CYS A 60 1.14 7.55 -23.47
CA CYS A 60 0.47 6.29 -23.80
C CYS A 60 -0.13 6.25 -25.22
N LEU A 61 -0.07 7.34 -26.01
CA LEU A 61 -0.73 7.37 -27.34
C LEU A 61 0.08 8.02 -28.49
N ALA A 62 1.37 8.27 -28.33
CA ALA A 62 2.26 8.62 -29.45
C ALA A 62 3.31 7.52 -29.62
N GLY A 63 3.13 6.69 -30.64
CA GLY A 63 4.03 5.59 -30.96
C GLY A 63 5.45 6.06 -31.26
N ASP A 64 6.39 5.46 -30.54
CA ASP A 64 7.74 5.23 -31.03
C ASP A 64 7.86 3.71 -31.20
N GLU A 65 7.72 3.22 -32.44
CA GLU A 65 7.72 1.79 -32.81
C GLU A 65 9.11 1.13 -32.69
N SER A 66 9.94 1.51 -31.71
CA SER A 66 11.30 0.95 -31.62
C SER A 66 11.83 0.60 -30.24
N ARG A 67 11.02 0.74 -29.17
CA ARG A 67 11.37 0.19 -27.85
C ARG A 67 10.13 -0.35 -27.18
N GLU A 68 10.05 -1.67 -27.00
CA GLU A 68 9.14 -2.25 -26.01
C GLU A 68 9.35 -1.50 -24.69
N PRO A 69 8.29 -0.99 -24.03
CA PRO A 69 8.45 -0.36 -22.74
C PRO A 69 9.11 -1.39 -21.82
N PRO A 70 10.23 -1.07 -21.15
CA PRO A 70 10.85 -2.02 -20.25
C PRO A 70 9.79 -2.38 -19.21
N VAL A 71 9.49 -3.67 -19.07
CA VAL A 71 8.66 -4.15 -17.96
C VAL A 71 9.17 -3.48 -16.68
N ASP A 72 8.33 -2.69 -16.02
CA ASP A 72 8.72 -1.75 -14.99
C ASP A 72 9.43 -2.50 -13.85
N PHE A 73 10.70 -2.17 -13.61
CA PHE A 73 11.59 -2.96 -12.73
C PHE A 73 11.03 -3.15 -11.31
N LEU A 74 10.28 -2.16 -10.80
CA LEU A 74 9.57 -2.26 -9.52
C LEU A 74 8.53 -3.39 -9.51
N GLU A 75 7.74 -3.54 -10.57
CA GLU A 75 6.72 -4.58 -10.67
C GLU A 75 7.35 -5.97 -10.63
N SER A 76 8.38 -6.20 -11.45
CA SER A 76 9.07 -7.49 -11.49
C SER A 76 9.71 -7.84 -10.13
N LEU A 77 10.33 -6.86 -9.48
CA LEU A 77 10.90 -7.04 -8.15
C LEU A 77 9.83 -7.36 -7.10
N LEU A 78 8.77 -6.55 -7.04
CA LEU A 78 7.71 -6.68 -6.05
C LEU A 78 7.00 -8.02 -6.17
N LEU A 79 6.58 -8.40 -7.39
CA LEU A 79 5.89 -9.66 -7.64
C LEU A 79 6.80 -10.86 -7.38
N GLY A 80 8.06 -10.81 -7.82
CA GLY A 80 9.02 -11.88 -7.57
C GLY A 80 9.28 -12.11 -6.08
N GLU A 81 9.49 -11.04 -5.31
CA GLU A 81 9.68 -11.14 -3.87
C GLU A 81 8.39 -11.58 -3.15
N TRP A 82 7.22 -11.13 -3.61
CA TRP A 82 5.92 -11.56 -3.06
C TRP A 82 5.68 -13.06 -3.26
N GLU A 83 5.99 -13.59 -4.46
CA GLU A 83 5.91 -15.01 -4.77
C GLU A 83 6.91 -15.86 -3.96
N ASP A 84 8.14 -15.36 -3.74
CA ASP A 84 9.10 -16.02 -2.84
C ASP A 84 8.49 -16.19 -1.43
N ARG A 85 7.88 -15.14 -0.87
CA ARG A 85 7.25 -15.23 0.46
C ARG A 85 6.04 -16.17 0.46
N MET A 86 5.33 -16.29 -0.66
CA MET A 86 4.23 -17.24 -0.83
C MET A 86 4.76 -18.68 -0.79
N GLN A 87 5.81 -18.97 -1.56
CA GLN A 87 6.44 -20.30 -1.58
C GLN A 87 7.03 -20.68 -0.22
N ARG A 88 7.52 -19.70 0.54
CA ARG A 88 8.07 -19.90 1.89
C ARG A 88 6.99 -20.00 2.99
N GLY A 89 5.72 -19.77 2.67
CA GLY A 89 4.60 -19.99 3.60
C GLY A 89 4.29 -18.83 4.56
N PHE A 90 4.68 -17.60 4.22
CA PHE A 90 4.42 -16.43 5.10
C PHE A 90 2.97 -15.92 5.06
N PHE A 91 2.17 -16.39 4.10
CA PHE A 91 0.77 -15.97 3.96
C PHE A 91 -0.18 -16.86 4.76
N ARG A 92 -1.27 -16.27 5.24
CA ARG A 92 -2.28 -16.98 6.02
C ARG A 92 -3.14 -17.92 5.18
N TYR A 93 -3.27 -17.66 3.89
CA TYR A 93 -4.05 -18.44 2.94
C TYR A 93 -3.58 -18.12 1.52
N ASP A 94 -3.96 -18.96 0.56
CA ASP A 94 -3.70 -18.73 -0.85
C ASP A 94 -4.82 -17.88 -1.46
N VAL A 95 -4.51 -16.64 -1.84
CA VAL A 95 -5.47 -15.73 -2.47
C VAL A 95 -5.68 -16.04 -3.95
N THR A 96 -4.71 -16.68 -4.61
CA THR A 96 -4.77 -16.96 -6.06
C THR A 96 -5.80 -18.03 -6.39
N ALA A 97 -6.19 -18.83 -5.39
CA ALA A 97 -7.26 -19.81 -5.48
C ALA A 97 -8.67 -19.22 -5.26
N CYS A 98 -8.80 -17.93 -4.94
CA CYS A 98 -10.11 -17.33 -4.66
C CYS A 98 -10.95 -17.17 -5.93
N GLU A 99 -12.19 -17.65 -5.88
CA GLU A 99 -13.14 -17.47 -6.99
C GLU A 99 -13.45 -15.98 -7.17
N THR A 100 -13.19 -15.48 -8.38
CA THR A 100 -13.42 -14.09 -8.77
C THR A 100 -14.33 -14.03 -9.98
N LYS A 101 -15.35 -13.17 -9.96
CA LYS A 101 -16.30 -12.96 -11.06
C LYS A 101 -16.56 -11.49 -11.30
N VAL A 102 -16.63 -11.10 -12.58
CA VAL A 102 -17.14 -9.80 -12.99
C VAL A 102 -18.67 -9.90 -13.06
N ILE A 103 -19.35 -9.10 -12.25
CA ILE A 103 -20.80 -9.00 -12.19
C ILE A 103 -21.30 -8.24 -13.43
N PRO A 104 -22.32 -8.76 -14.14
CA PRO A 104 -22.96 -8.05 -15.26
C PRO A 104 -23.49 -6.67 -14.84
N GLY A 105 -23.29 -5.67 -15.70
CA GLY A 105 -23.76 -4.29 -15.51
C GLY A 105 -22.75 -3.27 -16.06
N ASP A 106 -23.16 -2.01 -16.15
CA ASP A 106 -22.42 -0.95 -16.85
C ASP A 106 -20.99 -0.74 -16.31
N TYR A 107 -20.78 -0.94 -15.02
CA TYR A 107 -19.47 -0.76 -14.37
C TYR A 107 -18.65 -2.05 -14.27
N GLY A 108 -19.29 -3.23 -14.38
CA GLY A 108 -18.63 -4.53 -14.22
C GLY A 108 -18.00 -4.71 -12.84
N PHE A 109 -18.80 -4.67 -11.77
CA PHE A 109 -18.31 -4.88 -10.40
C PHE A 109 -17.60 -6.22 -10.24
N ILE A 110 -16.53 -6.27 -9.45
CA ILE A 110 -15.74 -7.48 -9.26
C ILE A 110 -16.06 -8.05 -7.88
N ALA A 111 -16.57 -9.27 -7.85
CA ALA A 111 -16.82 -10.01 -6.62
C ALA A 111 -15.79 -11.14 -6.49
N GLN A 112 -15.14 -11.20 -5.33
CA GLN A 112 -14.22 -12.27 -4.98
C GLN A 112 -14.66 -12.91 -3.67
N LEU A 113 -14.74 -14.24 -3.64
CA LEU A 113 -15.00 -15.00 -2.42
C LEU A 113 -13.67 -15.41 -1.78
N ASN A 114 -13.33 -14.78 -0.65
CA ASN A 114 -12.09 -15.04 0.08
C ASN A 114 -12.40 -15.59 1.48
N GLU A 115 -12.60 -16.90 1.55
CA GLU A 115 -12.96 -17.59 2.81
C GLU A 115 -11.82 -17.56 3.83
N GLY A 116 -10.57 -17.68 3.37
CA GLY A 116 -9.38 -17.65 4.21
C GLY A 116 -9.24 -16.34 4.99
N ARG A 117 -9.62 -15.21 4.36
CA ARG A 117 -9.60 -13.89 5.01
C ARG A 117 -10.64 -13.75 6.11
N HIS A 118 -11.85 -14.26 5.88
CA HIS A 118 -12.93 -14.14 6.86
C HIS A 118 -12.56 -14.82 8.19
N LEU A 119 -11.99 -16.02 8.13
CA LEU A 119 -11.63 -16.82 9.30
C LEU A 119 -10.43 -16.29 10.10
N LYS A 120 -9.56 -15.48 9.47
CA LYS A 120 -8.28 -15.04 10.04
C LYS A 120 -8.17 -13.53 10.20
N LYS A 121 -9.28 -12.79 10.09
CA LYS A 121 -9.30 -11.34 10.26
C LYS A 121 -9.05 -10.99 11.73
N ARG A 122 -8.08 -10.09 11.98
CA ARG A 122 -7.82 -9.56 13.32
C ARG A 122 -9.01 -8.69 13.78
N PRO A 123 -9.42 -8.77 15.06
CA PRO A 123 -10.36 -7.81 15.63
C PRO A 123 -9.80 -6.37 15.56
N THR A 124 -10.68 -5.39 15.42
CA THR A 124 -10.29 -3.98 15.50
C THR A 124 -10.00 -3.61 16.96
N GLU A 125 -8.76 -3.23 17.27
CA GLU A 125 -8.32 -2.94 18.65
C GLU A 125 -8.48 -1.45 19.03
N PHE A 126 -9.05 -0.61 18.16
CA PHE A 126 -9.24 0.82 18.38
C PHE A 126 -10.72 1.20 18.40
N ARG A 127 -11.02 2.39 18.93
CA ARG A 127 -12.39 2.90 18.98
C ARG A 127 -12.79 3.46 17.62
N VAL A 128 -14.03 3.27 17.19
CA VAL A 128 -14.47 3.70 15.85
C VAL A 128 -15.06 5.14 15.88
N ASP A 129 -15.04 5.81 17.03
CA ASP A 129 -15.60 7.15 17.23
C ASP A 129 -14.69 8.29 16.73
N LYS A 130 -13.38 8.03 16.59
CA LYS A 130 -12.39 9.03 16.18
C LYS A 130 -11.52 8.57 15.02
N VAL A 131 -11.40 9.43 14.01
CA VAL A 131 -10.50 9.28 12.87
C VAL A 131 -9.04 9.41 13.32
N LEU A 132 -8.76 10.39 14.19
CA LEU A 132 -7.41 10.62 14.73
C LEU A 132 -7.30 10.05 16.15
N GLN A 133 -6.36 9.12 16.31
CA GLN A 133 -6.02 8.50 17.59
C GLN A 133 -4.51 8.43 17.74
N THR A 134 -4.03 8.58 18.97
CA THR A 134 -2.61 8.42 19.29
C THR A 134 -2.16 6.99 18.99
N PHE A 135 -0.94 6.83 18.49
CA PHE A 135 -0.31 5.53 18.35
C PHE A 135 -0.23 4.82 19.72
N ASP A 136 -0.43 3.50 19.71
CA ASP A 136 -0.34 2.65 20.90
C ASP A 136 0.61 1.47 20.61
N GLY A 137 1.81 1.53 21.18
CA GLY A 137 2.84 0.51 20.98
C GLY A 137 2.48 -0.86 21.59
N ASN A 138 1.53 -0.92 22.52
CA ASN A 138 1.09 -2.17 23.13
C ASN A 138 0.21 -2.99 22.16
N LYS A 139 -0.59 -2.30 21.33
CA LYS A 139 -1.40 -2.92 20.28
C LYS A 139 -0.56 -3.43 19.12
N PHE A 140 -1.17 -4.20 18.22
CA PHE A 140 -0.46 -4.63 17.03
C PHE A 140 -0.05 -3.43 16.17
N ASN A 141 1.20 -3.45 15.70
CA ASN A 141 1.75 -2.43 14.82
C ASN A 141 2.90 -3.02 13.99
N PHE A 142 3.26 -2.37 12.89
CA PHE A 142 4.21 -2.93 11.93
C PHE A 142 5.65 -3.03 12.43
N THR A 143 6.04 -2.42 13.56
CA THR A 143 7.37 -2.71 14.15
C THR A 143 7.49 -4.15 14.66
N LYS A 144 6.36 -4.85 14.86
CA LYS A 144 6.29 -6.21 15.40
C LYS A 144 6.34 -7.29 14.33
N VAL A 145 6.27 -6.96 13.04
CA VAL A 145 6.38 -7.95 11.95
C VAL A 145 7.82 -8.42 11.80
N GLY A 146 8.01 -9.66 11.33
CA GLY A 146 9.34 -10.20 11.03
C GLY A 146 9.95 -9.53 9.81
N GLN A 147 11.28 -9.35 9.81
CA GLN A 147 12.03 -8.79 8.68
C GLN A 147 11.85 -9.59 7.39
N GLU A 148 11.52 -10.87 7.48
CA GLU A 148 11.24 -11.78 6.35
C GLU A 148 9.93 -11.46 5.63
N GLU A 149 9.02 -10.73 6.30
CA GLU A 149 7.79 -10.20 5.69
C GLU A 149 8.07 -8.92 4.89
N VAL A 150 9.23 -8.28 5.09
CA VAL A 150 9.65 -7.10 4.30
C VAL A 150 10.21 -7.55 2.96
N LEU A 151 9.79 -6.85 1.90
CA LEU A 151 10.33 -7.01 0.56
C LEU A 151 11.57 -6.13 0.39
N PHE A 152 11.43 -4.83 0.66
CA PHE A 152 12.50 -3.85 0.56
C PHE A 152 12.17 -2.54 1.29
N GLN A 153 13.20 -1.76 1.59
CA GLN A 153 13.14 -0.33 1.88
C GLN A 153 12.78 0.43 0.60
N PHE A 154 11.99 1.49 0.70
CA PHE A 154 11.52 2.27 -0.44
C PHE A 154 11.77 3.75 -0.21
N GLU A 155 12.77 4.30 -0.88
CA GLU A 155 13.30 5.65 -0.60
C GLU A 155 13.61 6.41 -1.89
N ALA A 156 13.63 7.74 -1.81
CA ALA A 156 13.99 8.56 -2.97
C ALA A 156 15.50 8.48 -3.23
N SER A 157 15.88 8.32 -4.49
CA SER A 157 17.27 8.34 -4.92
C SER A 157 17.91 9.72 -4.77
N GLU A 158 19.15 9.77 -4.27
CA GLU A 158 19.92 11.01 -4.11
C GLU A 158 20.43 11.57 -5.45
N ASP A 159 20.72 10.71 -6.42
CA ASP A 159 21.27 11.10 -7.71
C ASP A 159 20.26 11.04 -8.86
N GLY A 160 18.99 10.80 -8.54
CA GLY A 160 17.90 10.84 -9.50
C GLY A 160 17.82 9.61 -10.41
N GLU A 161 18.60 8.56 -10.13
CA GLU A 161 18.55 7.30 -10.87
C GLU A 161 17.86 6.21 -10.06
N VAL A 162 17.08 5.36 -10.73
CA VAL A 162 16.46 4.18 -10.11
C VAL A 162 17.54 3.16 -9.80
N ARG A 163 17.60 2.69 -8.55
CA ARG A 163 18.60 1.70 -8.11
C ARG A 163 18.00 0.66 -7.17
N PHE A 164 18.55 -0.54 -7.24
CA PHE A 164 18.28 -1.60 -6.29
C PHE A 164 19.56 -2.10 -5.63
N PHE A 165 19.54 -2.15 -4.30
CA PHE A 165 20.61 -2.67 -3.48
C PHE A 165 20.07 -3.92 -2.76
N PRO A 166 20.49 -5.14 -3.12
CA PRO A 166 19.99 -6.36 -2.50
C PRO A 166 20.24 -6.46 -0.99
N SER A 167 21.20 -5.69 -0.48
CA SER A 167 21.54 -5.66 0.94
C SER A 167 22.05 -4.26 1.30
N ALA A 168 21.14 -3.40 1.75
CA ALA A 168 21.44 -2.05 2.23
C ALA A 168 21.33 -1.99 3.76
N PRO A 169 22.15 -1.17 4.44
CA PRO A 169 21.95 -0.91 5.86
C PRO A 169 20.58 -0.27 6.11
N VAL A 170 19.99 -0.57 7.26
CA VAL A 170 18.78 0.13 7.73
C VAL A 170 19.21 1.36 8.53
N ASP A 171 18.74 2.53 8.11
CA ASP A 171 18.94 3.77 8.87
C ASP A 171 17.88 3.88 9.99
N VAL A 172 18.24 3.37 11.17
CA VAL A 172 17.35 3.35 12.34
C VAL A 172 16.98 4.76 12.81
N GLU A 173 17.87 5.74 12.63
CA GLU A 173 17.65 7.11 13.12
C GLU A 173 16.71 7.88 12.21
N ASN A 174 16.86 7.76 10.89
CA ASN A 174 15.96 8.38 9.92
C ASN A 174 14.69 7.56 9.66
N SER A 175 14.59 6.35 10.22
CA SER A 175 13.44 5.47 10.17
C SER A 175 13.00 5.17 8.73
N PRO A 176 13.38 4.01 8.14
CA PRO A 176 13.09 3.75 6.74
C PRO A 176 11.60 3.64 6.46
N SER A 177 11.21 3.94 5.23
CA SER A 177 9.93 3.51 4.70
C SER A 177 10.10 2.13 4.07
N VAL A 178 9.17 1.20 4.35
CA VAL A 178 9.31 -0.19 3.91
C VAL A 178 8.08 -0.68 3.15
N VAL A 179 8.31 -1.59 2.22
CA VAL A 179 7.28 -2.37 1.54
C VAL A 179 7.31 -3.78 2.11
N ALA A 180 6.19 -4.24 2.66
CA ALA A 180 6.05 -5.57 3.25
C ALA A 180 4.86 -6.31 2.66
N ILE A 181 4.86 -7.64 2.69
CA ILE A 181 3.68 -8.41 2.28
C ILE A 181 2.50 -8.10 3.22
N ASN A 182 1.29 -8.09 2.66
CA ASN A 182 0.12 -8.29 3.51
C ASN A 182 -0.09 -9.79 3.70
N VAL A 183 0.22 -10.32 4.88
CA VAL A 183 0.05 -11.75 5.18
C VAL A 183 -1.42 -12.22 5.10
N SER A 184 -2.38 -11.29 5.04
CA SER A 184 -3.80 -11.54 4.73
C SER A 184 -4.17 -10.85 3.40
N PRO A 185 -3.67 -11.37 2.27
CA PRO A 185 -3.78 -10.72 0.97
C PRO A 185 -5.25 -10.71 0.50
N ILE A 186 -5.63 -9.70 -0.28
CA ILE A 186 -6.96 -9.60 -0.89
C ILE A 186 -6.89 -9.79 -2.40
N GLU A 187 -5.69 -9.74 -2.95
CA GLU A 187 -5.40 -10.03 -4.34
C GLU A 187 -3.91 -10.37 -4.47
N TYR A 188 -3.52 -10.88 -5.63
CA TYR A 188 -2.14 -11.07 -6.04
C TYR A 188 -1.30 -9.79 -5.93
N GLY A 189 -0.07 -9.95 -5.42
CA GLY A 189 0.83 -8.82 -5.16
C GLY A 189 0.38 -7.89 -4.04
N HIS A 190 -0.54 -8.30 -3.14
CA HIS A 190 -0.97 -7.45 -2.03
C HIS A 190 0.16 -7.19 -1.03
N VAL A 191 0.64 -5.95 -1.02
CA VAL A 191 1.68 -5.40 -0.15
C VAL A 191 1.17 -4.22 0.67
N LEU A 192 1.95 -3.84 1.66
CA LEU A 192 1.78 -2.68 2.51
C LEU A 192 2.97 -1.75 2.30
N LEU A 193 2.70 -0.49 2.00
CA LEU A 193 3.70 0.58 2.12
C LEU A 193 3.56 1.20 3.51
N ILE A 194 4.63 1.17 4.29
CA ILE A 194 4.67 1.64 5.68
C ILE A 194 5.70 2.75 5.77
N PRO A 195 5.27 4.03 5.70
CA PRO A 195 6.16 5.18 5.78
C PRO A 195 6.81 5.26 7.16
N ARG A 196 8.13 5.49 7.19
CA ARG A 196 8.93 5.74 8.40
C ARG A 196 8.52 4.82 9.57
N VAL A 197 8.70 3.52 9.37
CA VAL A 197 8.12 2.47 10.24
C VAL A 197 8.53 2.56 11.72
N LEU A 198 9.69 3.14 12.02
CA LEU A 198 10.22 3.26 13.38
C LEU A 198 9.75 4.54 14.09
N GLU A 199 9.24 5.54 13.37
CA GLU A 199 8.58 6.73 13.94
C GLU A 199 7.20 6.42 14.53
N CYS A 200 6.64 5.25 14.22
CA CYS A 200 5.34 4.81 14.75
C CYS A 200 4.22 5.81 14.46
N LEU A 201 4.18 6.34 13.24
CA LEU A 201 3.17 7.31 12.83
C LEU A 201 1.76 6.69 12.98
N PRO A 202 0.80 7.40 13.61
CA PRO A 202 -0.59 6.91 13.65
C PRO A 202 -1.19 6.85 12.24
N GLN A 203 -2.30 6.14 12.06
CA GLN A 203 -3.03 6.03 10.78
C GLN A 203 -3.68 7.37 10.41
N ARG A 204 -2.85 8.32 9.98
CA ARG A 204 -3.14 9.72 9.69
C ARG A 204 -2.40 10.11 8.42
N ILE A 205 -3.06 10.80 7.49
CA ILE A 205 -2.38 11.36 6.32
C ILE A 205 -1.60 12.62 6.70
N ASP A 206 -0.36 12.67 6.24
CA ASP A 206 0.50 13.84 6.11
C ASP A 206 0.99 13.95 4.65
N ARG A 207 1.51 15.12 4.27
CA ARG A 207 1.91 15.41 2.88
C ARG A 207 3.07 14.54 2.41
N ASP A 208 4.05 14.27 3.27
CA ASP A 208 5.26 13.53 2.91
C ASP A 208 4.93 12.05 2.67
N SER A 209 4.18 11.45 3.58
CA SER A 209 3.76 10.05 3.50
C SER A 209 2.81 9.80 2.32
N PHE A 210 1.91 10.74 2.02
CA PHE A 210 1.06 10.63 0.83
C PHE A 210 1.86 10.79 -0.46
N CYS A 211 2.82 11.71 -0.49
CA CYS A 211 3.68 11.91 -1.65
C CYS A 211 4.51 10.66 -1.95
N LEU A 212 5.03 9.99 -0.91
CA LEU A 212 5.71 8.70 -1.04
C LEU A 212 4.80 7.63 -1.68
N ALA A 213 3.56 7.53 -1.22
CA ALA A 213 2.57 6.61 -1.79
C ALA A 213 2.25 6.93 -3.26
N LEU A 214 2.17 8.21 -3.61
CA LEU A 214 1.95 8.64 -4.99
C LEU A 214 3.15 8.31 -5.88
N TYR A 215 4.39 8.55 -5.43
CA TYR A 215 5.58 8.14 -6.16
C TYR A 215 5.66 6.63 -6.37
N MET A 216 5.21 5.82 -5.41
CA MET A 216 5.14 4.37 -5.60
C MET A 216 4.22 4.00 -6.78
N ALA A 217 3.06 4.67 -6.90
CA ALA A 217 2.15 4.42 -8.01
C ALA A 217 2.69 4.93 -9.37
N VAL A 218 3.45 6.03 -9.36
CA VAL A 218 4.13 6.56 -10.55
C VAL A 218 5.27 5.63 -10.99
N GLU A 219 6.13 5.22 -10.05
CA GLU A 219 7.27 4.32 -10.29
C GLU A 219 6.81 2.93 -10.72
N ALA A 220 5.66 2.46 -10.22
CA ALA A 220 5.09 1.19 -10.65
C ALA A 220 4.68 1.20 -12.13
N GLY A 221 4.41 2.37 -12.72
CA GLY A 221 4.14 2.54 -14.15
C GLY A 221 2.91 1.80 -14.71
N ASN A 222 2.23 1.02 -13.87
CA ASN A 222 1.23 0.04 -14.29
C ASN A 222 -0.19 0.48 -13.88
N PRO A 223 -1.14 0.64 -14.84
CA PRO A 223 -2.50 1.04 -14.53
C PRO A 223 -3.27 -0.03 -13.75
N TYR A 224 -2.75 -1.26 -13.72
CA TYR A 224 -3.32 -2.37 -12.96
C TYR A 224 -2.87 -2.43 -11.50
N PHE A 225 -1.84 -1.65 -11.14
CA PHE A 225 -1.40 -1.45 -9.76
C PHE A 225 -2.22 -0.33 -9.12
N ARG A 226 -2.91 -0.63 -8.01
CA ARG A 226 -3.67 0.36 -7.25
C ARG A 226 -3.13 0.43 -5.85
N LEU A 227 -3.11 1.64 -5.31
CA LEU A 227 -2.71 1.91 -3.94
C LEU A 227 -3.85 2.60 -3.21
N GLY A 228 -4.23 2.07 -2.06
CA GLY A 228 -5.36 2.51 -1.27
C GLY A 228 -4.96 2.91 0.14
N TYR A 229 -5.70 3.86 0.70
CA TYR A 229 -5.60 4.25 2.10
C TYR A 229 -6.97 4.19 2.76
N ASN A 230 -6.98 3.66 3.98
CA ASN A 230 -8.16 3.62 4.84
C ASN A 230 -7.84 4.42 6.10
N SER A 231 -8.63 5.43 6.43
CA SER A 231 -8.55 6.09 7.74
C SER A 231 -9.23 5.25 8.83
N LEU A 232 -8.95 5.55 10.10
CA LEU A 232 -9.76 5.00 11.21
C LEU A 232 -11.21 5.48 11.06
N GLY A 233 -12.17 4.57 11.30
CA GLY A 233 -13.58 4.80 11.00
C GLY A 233 -13.99 4.50 9.56
N ALA A 234 -13.03 4.24 8.66
CA ALA A 234 -13.27 3.87 7.26
C ALA A 234 -12.53 2.58 6.88
N PHE A 235 -12.79 1.49 7.62
CA PHE A 235 -12.25 0.14 7.38
C PHE A 235 -10.75 -0.08 7.61
N ALA A 236 -10.00 0.89 8.15
CA ALA A 236 -8.70 0.59 8.75
C ALA A 236 -8.85 -0.43 9.89
N THR A 237 -7.79 -1.18 10.18
CA THR A 237 -7.78 -2.18 11.28
C THR A 237 -6.54 -2.07 12.16
N ILE A 238 -5.56 -1.26 11.77
CA ILE A 238 -4.31 -1.03 12.49
C ILE A 238 -4.09 0.49 12.59
N ASN A 239 -3.73 0.96 13.79
CA ASN A 239 -3.35 2.36 14.01
C ASN A 239 -1.83 2.54 13.91
N HIS A 240 -1.29 2.32 12.72
CA HIS A 240 0.09 2.61 12.32
C HIS A 240 0.03 2.91 10.83
N LEU A 241 0.46 4.10 10.41
CA LEU A 241 0.37 4.59 9.05
C LEU A 241 0.82 3.55 8.03
N HIS A 242 -0.13 3.15 7.18
CA HIS A 242 0.13 2.26 6.06
C HIS A 242 -0.83 2.52 4.92
N PHE A 243 -0.34 2.23 3.73
CA PHE A 243 -1.11 2.11 2.51
C PHE A 243 -1.15 0.65 2.07
N GLN A 244 -2.19 0.26 1.36
CA GLN A 244 -2.36 -1.07 0.79
C GLN A 244 -2.19 -0.99 -0.71
N ALA A 245 -1.44 -1.88 -1.33
CA ALA A 245 -1.34 -1.90 -2.78
C ALA A 245 -1.41 -3.33 -3.32
N TYR A 246 -1.99 -3.51 -4.50
CA TYR A 246 -2.09 -4.82 -5.15
C TYR A 246 -2.33 -4.65 -6.65
N TYR A 247 -2.15 -5.76 -7.39
CA TYR A 247 -2.37 -5.82 -8.82
C TYR A 247 -3.69 -6.49 -9.12
N LEU A 248 -4.49 -5.90 -10.00
CA LEU A 248 -5.67 -6.57 -10.52
C LEU A 248 -5.76 -6.29 -12.02
N ALA A 249 -5.62 -7.33 -12.84
CA ALA A 249 -5.58 -7.24 -14.30
C ALA A 249 -6.95 -6.92 -14.95
N VAL A 250 -7.80 -6.14 -14.28
CA VAL A 250 -9.03 -5.55 -14.79
C VAL A 250 -9.18 -4.12 -14.26
N PRO A 251 -9.70 -3.16 -15.05
CA PRO A 251 -10.01 -1.82 -14.56
C PRO A 251 -11.02 -1.85 -13.42
N PHE A 252 -10.79 -1.11 -12.35
CA PHE A 252 -11.79 -1.04 -11.28
C PHE A 252 -13.08 -0.40 -11.80
N PRO A 253 -14.25 -0.80 -11.27
CA PRO A 253 -15.54 -0.23 -11.65
C PRO A 253 -15.59 1.30 -11.53
N ILE A 254 -14.89 1.84 -10.53
CA ILE A 254 -14.77 3.29 -10.28
C ILE A 254 -14.01 4.03 -11.39
N GLU A 255 -13.03 3.39 -12.02
CA GLU A 255 -12.21 4.01 -13.08
C GLU A 255 -13.04 4.29 -14.33
N LYS A 256 -14.14 3.52 -14.52
CA LYS A 256 -15.12 3.68 -15.62
C LYS A 256 -16.22 4.69 -15.31
N ALA A 257 -16.33 5.14 -14.05
CA ALA A 257 -17.41 6.03 -13.65
C ALA A 257 -17.25 7.41 -14.27
N PRO A 258 -18.32 8.00 -14.84
CA PRO A 258 -18.25 9.35 -15.40
C PRO A 258 -17.98 10.37 -14.29
N THR A 259 -17.28 11.45 -14.64
CA THR A 259 -16.95 12.53 -13.72
C THR A 259 -17.51 13.86 -14.22
N LYS A 260 -17.77 14.79 -13.30
CA LYS A 260 -18.08 16.19 -13.61
C LYS A 260 -17.10 17.10 -12.90
N LYS A 261 -16.34 17.86 -13.67
CA LYS A 261 -15.43 18.89 -13.17
C LYS A 261 -16.16 19.87 -12.25
N ILE A 262 -15.54 20.16 -11.12
CA ILE A 262 -15.96 21.15 -10.12
C ILE A 262 -15.08 22.39 -10.23
N ALA A 263 -13.75 22.19 -10.25
CA ALA A 263 -12.77 23.27 -10.25
C ALA A 263 -11.45 22.84 -10.90
N THR A 264 -10.62 23.81 -11.24
CA THR A 264 -9.18 23.64 -11.47
C THR A 264 -8.48 24.63 -10.56
N LEU A 265 -7.48 24.15 -9.81
CA LEU A 265 -6.65 24.98 -8.94
C LEU A 265 -5.49 25.60 -9.73
N ASP A 266 -4.87 26.65 -9.19
CA ASP A 266 -3.76 27.37 -9.83
C ASP A 266 -2.54 26.45 -10.14
N GLY A 267 -2.36 25.39 -9.34
CA GLY A 267 -1.36 24.34 -9.58
C GLY A 267 -1.77 23.33 -10.66
N GLY A 268 -2.75 23.61 -11.51
CA GLY A 268 -3.17 22.72 -12.60
C GLY A 268 -3.97 21.48 -12.18
N VAL A 269 -4.19 21.27 -10.88
CA VAL A 269 -4.98 20.14 -10.36
C VAL A 269 -6.45 20.36 -10.65
N MET A 270 -7.05 19.42 -11.38
CA MET A 270 -8.47 19.37 -11.66
C MET A 270 -9.19 18.53 -10.61
N ILE A 271 -10.26 19.08 -10.06
CA ILE A 271 -11.12 18.41 -9.09
C ILE A 271 -12.48 18.16 -9.74
N SER A 272 -12.92 16.91 -9.75
CA SER A 272 -14.21 16.46 -10.27
C SER A 272 -15.00 15.71 -9.20
N LYS A 273 -16.31 15.61 -9.37
CA LYS A 273 -17.14 14.64 -8.61
C LYS A 273 -17.50 13.45 -9.49
N LEU A 274 -17.60 12.29 -8.87
CA LEU A 274 -18.17 11.10 -9.50
C LEU A 274 -19.65 11.28 -9.81
N LEU A 275 -20.08 10.77 -10.95
CA LEU A 275 -21.48 10.70 -11.38
C LEU A 275 -21.90 9.25 -11.55
N ASN A 276 -23.19 8.98 -11.29
CA ASN A 276 -23.83 7.68 -11.54
C ASN A 276 -23.15 6.47 -10.87
N TYR A 277 -22.28 6.67 -9.88
CA TYR A 277 -21.60 5.62 -9.13
C TYR A 277 -22.28 5.43 -7.76
N PRO A 278 -22.34 4.20 -7.19
CA PRO A 278 -23.05 3.96 -5.93
C PRO A 278 -22.53 4.73 -4.72
N VAL A 279 -21.28 5.19 -4.78
CA VAL A 279 -20.63 5.97 -3.72
C VAL A 279 -20.27 7.35 -4.25
N ARG A 280 -20.50 8.39 -3.45
CA ARG A 280 -20.06 9.76 -3.74
C ARG A 280 -18.57 9.86 -3.47
N GLY A 281 -17.85 10.48 -4.40
CA GLY A 281 -16.42 10.72 -4.24
C GLY A 281 -15.94 11.87 -5.10
N LEU A 282 -14.80 12.41 -4.72
CA LEU A 282 -14.05 13.40 -5.48
C LEU A 282 -12.95 12.69 -6.27
N VAL A 283 -12.61 13.22 -7.43
CA VAL A 283 -11.52 12.74 -8.29
C VAL A 283 -10.56 13.90 -8.50
N PHE A 284 -9.29 13.66 -8.25
CA PHE A 284 -8.19 14.61 -8.41
C PHE A 284 -7.28 14.10 -9.54
N GLU A 285 -7.04 14.96 -10.52
CA GLU A 285 -6.32 14.63 -11.75
C GLU A 285 -5.48 15.84 -12.19
N GLY A 286 -4.40 15.61 -12.93
CA GLY A 286 -3.52 16.69 -13.40
C GLY A 286 -2.70 17.30 -12.27
N GLY A 287 -2.24 18.53 -12.46
CA GLY A 287 -1.17 19.14 -11.66
C GLY A 287 0.03 19.49 -12.54
N ASN A 288 0.81 20.52 -12.22
CA ASN A 288 2.06 20.76 -12.94
C ASN A 288 3.15 19.78 -12.47
N THR A 289 3.08 19.36 -11.21
CA THR A 289 3.98 18.37 -10.61
C THR A 289 3.24 17.32 -9.80
N VAL A 290 3.91 16.18 -9.54
CA VAL A 290 3.39 15.10 -8.69
C VAL A 290 3.14 15.62 -7.26
N GLU A 291 3.99 16.50 -6.76
CA GLU A 291 3.89 17.11 -5.44
C GLU A 291 2.70 18.06 -5.35
N GLU A 292 2.38 18.83 -6.39
CA GLU A 292 1.18 19.69 -6.41
C GLU A 292 -0.12 18.86 -6.31
N LEU A 293 -0.18 17.76 -7.07
CA LEU A 293 -1.29 16.81 -6.98
C LEU A 293 -1.37 16.20 -5.59
N SER A 294 -0.24 15.68 -5.08
CA SER A 294 -0.10 15.09 -3.74
C SER A 294 -0.52 16.05 -2.62
N ASN A 295 -0.05 17.29 -2.65
CA ASN A 295 -0.36 18.30 -1.63
C ASN A 295 -1.85 18.64 -1.65
N THR A 296 -2.45 18.78 -2.83
CA THR A 296 -3.87 19.10 -2.97
C THR A 296 -4.77 18.02 -2.34
N ILE A 297 -4.51 16.74 -2.65
CA ILE A 297 -5.28 15.64 -2.06
C ILE A 297 -4.97 15.47 -0.56
N SER A 298 -3.71 15.64 -0.16
CA SER A 298 -3.32 15.57 1.25
C SER A 298 -4.03 16.63 2.08
N ASP A 299 -4.14 17.85 1.57
CA ASP A 299 -4.86 18.94 2.24
C ASP A 299 -6.36 18.63 2.40
N ALA A 300 -6.97 18.01 1.38
CA ALA A 300 -8.35 17.53 1.48
C ALA A 300 -8.49 16.40 2.53
N CYS A 301 -7.56 15.45 2.58
CA CYS A 301 -7.52 14.39 3.58
C CYS A 301 -7.32 14.93 5.00
N ILE A 302 -6.43 15.90 5.17
CA ILE A 302 -6.15 16.61 6.42
C ILE A 302 -7.42 17.33 6.90
N CYS A 303 -8.11 18.03 6.01
CA CYS A 303 -9.39 18.66 6.32
C CYS A 303 -10.41 17.64 6.83
N LEU A 304 -10.54 16.47 6.17
CA LEU A 304 -11.49 15.43 6.60
C LEU A 304 -11.15 14.83 7.97
N GLN A 305 -9.89 14.46 8.20
CA GLN A 305 -9.47 13.88 9.50
C GLN A 305 -9.57 14.88 10.65
N ASP A 306 -9.26 16.16 10.42
CA ASP A 306 -9.35 17.21 11.44
C ASP A 306 -10.82 17.52 11.81
N ASN A 307 -11.75 17.27 10.88
CA ASN A 307 -13.19 17.35 11.11
C ASN A 307 -13.82 16.00 11.55
N ASN A 308 -13.00 15.00 11.86
CA ASN A 308 -13.45 13.67 12.28
C ASN A 308 -14.38 12.97 11.26
N ILE A 309 -14.17 13.22 9.97
CA ILE A 309 -14.89 12.57 8.88
C ILE A 309 -14.02 11.41 8.39
N PRO A 310 -14.44 10.13 8.57
CA PRO A 310 -13.69 9.01 8.04
C PRO A 310 -13.69 9.04 6.50
N TYR A 311 -12.62 8.55 5.89
CA TYR A 311 -12.47 8.51 4.44
C TYR A 311 -11.58 7.37 3.94
N ASN A 312 -11.72 7.07 2.65
CA ASN A 312 -10.82 6.21 1.90
C ASN A 312 -10.20 7.00 0.75
N VAL A 313 -8.98 6.61 0.36
CA VAL A 313 -8.32 7.10 -0.86
C VAL A 313 -7.98 5.91 -1.75
N LEU A 314 -8.11 6.10 -3.05
CA LEU A 314 -7.62 5.18 -4.07
C LEU A 314 -6.77 5.96 -5.09
N ILE A 315 -5.51 5.58 -5.21
CA ILE A 315 -4.58 6.03 -6.25
C ILE A 315 -4.61 4.97 -7.35
N ALA A 316 -4.94 5.40 -8.57
CA ALA A 316 -5.08 4.53 -9.74
C ALA A 316 -4.42 5.16 -10.97
N ASP A 317 -4.38 4.39 -12.06
CA ASP A 317 -3.90 4.85 -13.37
C ASP A 317 -2.49 5.46 -13.32
N CYS A 318 -1.55 4.68 -12.76
CA CYS A 318 -0.14 5.08 -12.61
C CYS A 318 0.05 6.37 -11.78
N GLY A 319 -0.82 6.60 -10.80
CA GLY A 319 -0.79 7.82 -9.98
C GLY A 319 -1.48 9.04 -10.60
N ARG A 320 -2.09 8.92 -11.78
CA ARG A 320 -2.71 10.07 -12.47
C ARG A 320 -4.11 10.40 -11.99
N ARG A 321 -4.81 9.43 -11.40
CA ARG A 321 -6.18 9.60 -10.90
C ARG A 321 -6.27 9.19 -9.44
N ILE A 322 -6.65 10.14 -8.59
CA ILE A 322 -6.83 9.88 -7.16
C ILE A 322 -8.28 10.10 -6.78
N PHE A 323 -8.91 9.08 -6.21
CA PHE A 323 -10.29 9.12 -5.73
C PHE A 323 -10.31 9.28 -4.21
N LEU A 324 -11.12 10.22 -3.72
CA LEU A 324 -11.34 10.48 -2.30
C LEU A 324 -12.80 10.22 -1.94
N PHE A 325 -13.01 9.40 -0.91
CA PHE A 325 -14.34 8.96 -0.48
C PHE A 325 -14.58 9.34 0.98
N PRO A 326 -15.22 10.49 1.26
CA PRO A 326 -15.76 10.75 2.58
C PRO A 326 -16.82 9.69 2.93
N GLN A 327 -16.62 9.00 4.05
CA GLN A 327 -17.53 8.00 4.59
C GLN A 327 -18.42 8.65 5.66
N ALA A 328 -19.66 8.17 5.75
CA ALA A 328 -20.46 8.42 6.94
C ALA A 328 -19.96 7.51 8.06
N PRO A 329 -19.92 7.98 9.33
CA PRO A 329 -19.72 7.08 10.46
C PRO A 329 -20.76 5.96 10.40
N CYS A 330 -20.32 4.70 10.38
CA CYS A 330 -21.20 3.54 10.43
C CYS A 330 -21.88 3.40 11.79
#